data_AF-A0A444IVH1-F1
#
_entry.id   AF-A0A444IVH1-F1
#
_cell.length_a   1.000
_cell.length_b   1.000
_cell.length_c   1.000
_cell.angle_alpha   90.00
_cell.angle_beta   90.00
_cell.angle_gamma   90.00
#
_symmetry.space_group_name_H-M   'P 1'
#
loop_
_entity.id
_entity.type
_entity.pdbx_description
1 polymer ?
#
loop_
_entity_poly.entity_id
_entity_poly.type
_entity_poly.pdbx_seq_one_letter_code
_entity_poly.pdbx_strand_id
1 'polypeptide(L)' 'MLRQYLEIKEQHPGTILFYRMGDFYEMFFEDAETASRVLGITLTSRNKGNENQVPMCGVPYHAVSGT' A
#
# COMPACT_ATOMS: atom_id res chain seq x y z
N MET A 1 -7.31 -9.43 6.01
CA MET A 1 -6.14 -8.71 5.46
C MET A 1 -6.34 -7.19 5.55
N LEU A 2 -7.28 -6.57 4.80
CA LEU A 2 -7.51 -5.12 4.90
C LEU A 2 -7.87 -4.63 6.31
N ARG A 3 -8.65 -5.41 7.07
CA ARG A 3 -8.97 -5.08 8.47
C ARG A 3 -7.73 -4.95 9.36
N GLN A 4 -6.79 -5.88 9.24
CA GLN A 4 -5.54 -5.84 9.99
C GLN A 4 -4.64 -4.67 9.55
N TYR A 5 -4.64 -4.35 8.25
CA TYR A 5 -3.98 -3.16 7.75
C TYR A 5 -4.54 -1.88 8.41
N LEU A 6 -5.87 -1.76 8.50
CA LEU A 6 -6.52 -0.62 9.15
C LEU A 6 -6.21 -0.56 10.65
N GLU A 7 -6.25 -1.70 11.35
CA GLU A 7 -5.92 -1.76 12.80
C GLU A 7 -4.48 -1.33 13.10
N ILE A 8 -3.52 -1.65 12.22
CA ILE A 8 -2.12 -1.19 12.35
C ILE A 8 -2.01 0.28 11.96
N LYS A 9 -2.75 0.71 10.94
CA LYS A 9 -2.77 2.10 10.46
C LYS A 9 -3.32 3.05 11.52
N GLU A 10 -4.33 2.65 12.28
CA GLU A 10 -4.87 3.42 13.41
C GLU A 10 -3.82 3.69 14.49
N GLN A 11 -2.85 2.79 14.66
CA GLN A 11 -1.74 2.97 15.60
C GLN A 11 -0.65 3.91 15.07
N HIS A 12 -0.61 4.15 13.76
CA HIS A 12 0.40 4.96 13.08
C HIS A 12 -0.23 6.01 12.14
N PRO A 13 -1.04 6.94 12.67
CA PRO A 13 -1.70 7.96 11.85
C PRO A 13 -0.68 8.87 11.15
N GLY A 14 -0.98 9.26 9.91
CA GLY A 14 -0.15 10.17 9.11
C GLY A 14 1.14 9.56 8.54
N THR A 15 1.39 8.26 8.72
CA THR A 15 2.57 7.56 8.17
C THR A 15 2.17 6.65 7.01
N ILE A 16 3.03 6.42 6.02
CA ILE A 16 2.73 5.45 4.95
C ILE A 16 3.06 4.04 5.45
N LEU A 17 2.07 3.16 5.52
CA LEU A 17 2.26 1.79 6.00
C LEU A 17 2.63 0.83 4.86
N PHE A 18 3.87 0.36 4.87
CA PHE A 18 4.36 -0.67 3.96
C PHE A 18 3.95 -2.06 4.48
N TYR A 19 2.83 -2.58 3.99
CA TYR A 19 2.31 -3.87 4.44
C TYR A 19 2.91 -5.01 3.60
N ARG A 20 3.69 -5.89 4.23
CA ARG A 20 4.33 -6.99 3.51
C ARG A 20 3.30 -8.05 3.12
N MET A 21 3.15 -8.28 1.82
CA MET A 21 2.38 -9.35 1.21
C MET A 21 3.33 -10.19 0.34
N GLY A 22 3.86 -11.27 0.92
CA GLY A 22 4.85 -12.12 0.26
C GLY A 22 6.12 -11.35 -0.07
N ASP A 23 6.43 -11.26 -1.37
CA ASP A 23 7.61 -10.59 -1.92
C ASP A 23 7.37 -9.12 -2.28
N PHE A 24 6.23 -8.56 -1.91
CA PHE A 24 5.89 -7.15 -2.13
C PHE A 24 5.56 -6.45 -0.81
N TYR A 25 5.89 -5.16 -0.74
CA TYR A 25 5.25 -4.24 0.20
C TYR A 25 4.11 -3.55 -0.53
N GLU A 26 2.90 -3.77 -0.05
CA GLU A 26 1.67 -3.18 -0.57
C GLU A 26 1.19 -2.06 0.35
N MET A 27 0.70 -0.99 -0.27
CA MET A 27 0.06 0.15 0.38
C MET A 27 -1.35 0.28 -0.19
N PHE A 28 -2.30 0.73 0.64
CA PHE A 28 -3.72 0.79 0.28
C PHE A 28 -4.31 2.18 0.55
N PHE A 29 -5.43 2.50 -0.11
CA PHE A 29 -6.17 3.75 0.08
C PHE A 29 -5.29 4.99 -0.16
N GLU A 30 -5.34 5.98 0.72
CA GLU A 30 -4.59 7.24 0.64
C GLU A 30 -3.07 7.01 0.65
N ASP A 31 -2.59 5.98 1.35
CA ASP A 31 -1.17 5.62 1.37
C ASP A 31 -0.71 5.22 -0.03
N ALA A 32 -1.56 4.52 -0.78
CA ALA A 32 -1.25 4.16 -2.16
C ALA A 32 -1.17 5.37 -3.07
N GLU A 33 -2.13 6.30 -2.95
CA GLU A 33 -2.16 7.54 -3.75
C GLU A 33 -0.98 8.47 -3.43
N THR A 34 -0.56 8.51 -2.17
CA THR A 34 0.59 9.32 -1.75
C THR A 34 1.90 8.66 -2.17
N ALA A 35 2.08 7.38 -1.88
CA ALA A 35 3.29 6.65 -2.22
C ALA A 35 3.52 6.55 -3.73
N SER A 36 2.46 6.34 -4.53
CA SER A 36 2.57 6.32 -5.99
C SER A 36 3.12 7.63 -6.56
N ARG A 37 2.65 8.78 -6.04
CA ARG A 37 3.14 10.10 -6.44
C ARG A 37 4.57 10.38 -5.95
N VAL A 38 4.86 10.05 -4.69
CA VAL A 38 6.17 10.34 -4.06
C VAL A 38 7.27 9.43 -4.62
N LEU A 39 6.98 8.14 -4.80
CA LEU A 39 7.96 7.14 -5.24
C LEU A 39 7.95 6.95 -6.77
N GLY A 40 7.02 7.58 -7.49
CA GLY A 40 6.89 7.40 -8.93
C GLY A 40 6.50 5.98 -9.35
N ILE A 41 5.76 5.27 -8.50
CA ILE A 41 5.32 3.89 -8.74
C ILE A 41 3.88 3.85 -9.24
N THR A 42 3.55 2.84 -10.05
CA THR A 42 2.21 2.70 -10.64
C THR A 42 1.14 2.51 -9.58
N LEU A 43 0.17 3.43 -9.54
CA LEU A 43 -1.08 3.25 -8.77
C LEU A 43 -2.01 2.30 -9.52
N THR A 44 -2.46 1.26 -8.84
CA THR A 44 -3.42 0.27 -9.34
C THR A 44 -4.63 0.19 -8.41
N SER A 45 -5.52 -0.77 -8.62
CA SER A 45 -6.62 -1.00 -7.68
C SER A 45 -6.93 -2.48 -7.54
N ARG A 46 -7.20 -2.89 -6.31
CA ARG A 46 -7.71 -4.21 -5.99
C ARG A 46 -9.21 -4.25 -6.30
N ASN A 47 -9.68 -5.37 -6.86
CA ASN A 47 -11.09 -5.57 -7.27
C ASN A 47 -11.59 -4.54 -8.30
N LYS A 48 -10.80 -4.31 -9.37
CA LYS A 48 -11.15 -3.41 -10.47
C LYS A 48 -12.51 -3.80 -11.09
N GLY A 49 -13.49 -2.90 -11.02
CA GLY A 49 -14.84 -3.10 -11.57
C GLY A 49 -15.90 -3.61 -10.60
N ASN A 50 -15.60 -3.70 -9.30
CA ASN A 50 -16.59 -3.94 -8.24
C ASN A 50 -16.75 -2.71 -7.35
N GLU A 51 -17.84 -2.65 -6.59
CA GLU A 51 -18.17 -1.54 -5.66
C GLU A 51 -17.11 -1.35 -4.57
N ASN A 52 -16.29 -2.36 -4.32
CA ASN A 52 -15.20 -2.38 -3.34
C ASN A 52 -13.81 -2.17 -3.98
N GLN A 53 -13.71 -1.25 -4.94
CA GLN A 53 -12.42 -0.89 -5.54
C GLN A 53 -11.54 -0.18 -4.50
N VAL A 54 -10.36 -0.75 -4.22
CA VAL A 54 -9.41 -0.16 -3.27
C VAL A 54 -8.15 0.25 -4.01
N PRO A 55 -7.76 1.55 -4.01
CA PRO A 55 -6.47 1.99 -4.55
C PRO A 55 -5.33 1.24 -3.89
N MET A 56 -4.37 0.75 -4.68
CA MET A 56 -3.20 0.05 -4.17
C MET A 56 -1.97 0.30 -5.03
N CYS A 57 -0.82 0.39 -4.41
CA CYS A 57 0.47 0.35 -5.09
C CYS A 57 1.43 -0.52 -4.29
N GLY A 58 2.48 -1.02 -4.93
CA GLY A 58 3.44 -1.86 -4.25
C GLY A 58 4.84 -1.77 -4.82
N VAL A 59 5.80 -2.11 -3.97
CA VAL A 59 7.22 -2.23 -4.33
C VAL A 59 7.69 -3.64 -4.05
N PRO A 60 8.53 -4.23 -4.91
CA PRO A 60 9.12 -5.54 -4.62
C PRO A 60 10.05 -5.43 -3.42
N TYR A 61 9.98 -6.41 -2.52
CA TYR A 61 10.77 -6.49 -1.29
C TYR A 61 12.27 -6.34 -1.58
N HIS A 62 12.76 -6.95 -2.65
CA HIS A 62 14.16 -6.87 -3.06
C HIS A 62 14.62 -5.48 -3.50
N ALA A 63 13.70 -4.60 -3.91
CA ALA A 63 14.04 -3.21 -4.24
C ALA A 63 14.15 -2.32 -3.01
N VAL A 64 13.68 -2.78 -1.84
CA VAL A 64 13.85 -2.06 -0.58
C VAL A 64 15.27 -2.32 -0.06
N SER A 65 16.21 -1.47 -0.46
CA SER A 65 17.56 -1.46 0.12
C SER A 65 17.52 -0.70 1.44
N GLY A 66 17.58 -1.43 2.56
CA GLY A 66 17.82 -0.85 3.88
C GLY A 66 19.31 -0.62 4.05
N THR A 67 19.79 0.56 3.67
CA THR A 67 21.12 1.05 4.06
C THR A 67 21.06 1.71 5.42
#